data_AF-A0A0B6YPN5-F1
#
_entry.id   AF-A0A0B6YPN5-F1
#
_cell.length_a   1.000
_cell.length_b   1.000
_cell.length_c   1.000
_cell.angle_alpha   90.00
_cell.angle_beta   90.00
_cell.angle_gamma   90.00
#
_symmetry.space_group_name_H-M   'P 1'
#
loop_
_entity.id
_entity.type
_entity.pdbx_description
1 polymer ?
#
loop_
_entity_poly.entity_id
_entity_poly.type
_entity_poly.pdbx_seq_one_letter_code
_entity_poly.pdbx_strand_id
1 'polypeptide(L)'
;KKQKLNNSMPSICNGSLQSGHSSYHKNGYSVVLPEMCYFCFDVLHGHLHSYELSRAIPPFTNEAYPLFVTWKLGRERRLRGCIGTFSPTSLHSGLREYAVTSAMKDSRFDPITKEEFPKLHCSVSLLTHFEE
;
A
#
# COMPACT_ATOMS: atom_id res chain seq x y z
N LYS A 1 -44.44 9.41 7.99
CA LYS A 1 -43.40 8.90 7.06
C LYS A 1 -42.02 9.37 7.54
N LYS A 2 -41.38 8.63 8.45
CA LYS A 2 -40.02 8.88 8.94
C LYS A 2 -39.32 7.53 8.99
N GLN A 3 -38.31 7.36 8.15
CA GLN A 3 -37.50 6.16 8.00
C GLN A 3 -36.36 6.25 9.03
N LYS A 4 -36.28 5.28 9.94
CA LYS A 4 -35.12 5.09 10.84
C LYS A 4 -34.32 3.92 10.25
N LEU A 5 -33.09 4.21 9.84
CA LEU A 5 -32.08 3.21 9.49
C LEU A 5 -31.67 2.48 10.78
N ASN A 6 -31.74 1.16 10.77
CA ASN A 6 -31.21 0.31 11.82
C ASN A 6 -30.08 -0.53 11.20
N ASN A 7 -28.84 -0.19 11.53
CA ASN A 7 -27.67 -1.04 11.25
C ASN A 7 -27.56 -2.08 12.36
N SER A 8 -27.76 -3.35 12.01
CA SER A 8 -27.44 -4.53 12.81
C SER A 8 -26.22 -5.21 12.17
N MET A 9 -25.01 -5.11 12.74
CA MET A 9 -24.38 -5.97 13.78
C MET A 9 -23.28 -6.86 13.13
N PRO A 10 -22.47 -7.63 13.88
CA PRO A 10 -21.06 -7.34 14.21
C PRO A 10 -20.06 -8.31 13.56
N SER A 11 -18.76 -8.04 13.68
CA SER A 11 -17.72 -9.09 13.63
C SER A 11 -16.48 -8.64 14.40
N ILE A 12 -16.36 -9.14 15.63
CA ILE A 12 -15.13 -9.20 16.40
C ILE A 12 -14.30 -10.34 15.80
N CYS A 13 -13.07 -10.08 15.37
CA CYS A 13 -12.06 -11.12 15.27
C CYS A 13 -10.90 -10.77 16.21
N ASN A 14 -10.89 -11.47 17.34
CA ASN A 14 -9.76 -11.53 18.25
C ASN A 14 -8.73 -12.50 17.63
N GLY A 15 -7.52 -12.03 17.38
CA GLY A 15 -6.45 -12.83 16.78
C GLY A 15 -5.09 -12.23 17.09
N SER A 16 -4.58 -12.59 18.28
CA SER A 16 -3.18 -12.73 18.71
C SER A 16 -2.10 -11.79 18.13
N LEU A 17 -1.48 -11.04 19.04
CA LEU A 17 -0.31 -10.19 18.87
C LEU A 17 0.77 -10.79 17.94
N GLN A 18 1.15 -10.03 16.92
CA GLN A 18 2.56 -9.81 16.58
C GLN A 18 2.78 -8.32 16.38
N SER A 19 3.71 -7.78 17.17
CA SER A 19 3.99 -6.37 17.37
C SER A 19 4.36 -5.66 16.06
N GLY A 20 3.39 -4.98 15.45
CA GLY A 20 3.65 -3.90 14.50
C GLY A 20 3.66 -2.59 15.27
N HIS A 21 4.83 -1.96 15.40
CA HIS A 21 4.94 -0.59 15.89
C HIS A 21 4.24 0.33 14.87
N SER A 22 2.99 0.67 15.14
CA SER A 22 2.26 1.69 14.39
C SER A 22 2.80 3.05 14.83
N SER A 23 3.47 3.76 13.93
CA SER A 23 4.01 5.10 14.18
C SER A 23 2.85 6.11 14.29
N TYR A 24 2.38 6.33 15.51
CA TYR A 24 1.39 7.36 15.81
C TYR A 24 2.03 8.76 15.75
N HIS A 25 1.46 9.67 14.96
CA HIS A 25 1.79 11.09 15.04
C HIS A 25 1.11 11.73 16.26
N LYS A 26 1.63 12.88 16.73
CA LYS A 26 1.20 13.63 17.93
C LYS A 26 -0.31 13.99 17.99
N ASN A 27 -1.08 13.79 16.93
CA ASN A 27 -2.55 13.97 16.87
C ASN A 27 -3.36 12.66 16.73
N GLY A 28 -2.74 11.48 16.84
CA GLY A 28 -3.43 10.18 16.76
C GLY A 28 -3.81 9.71 15.35
N TYR A 29 -3.50 10.49 14.30
CA TYR A 29 -3.73 10.11 12.91
C TYR A 29 -2.49 9.46 12.29
N SER A 30 -2.68 8.33 11.61
CA SER A 30 -1.67 7.69 10.77
C SER A 30 -1.54 8.46 9.45
N VAL A 31 -0.31 8.81 9.04
CA VAL A 31 -0.04 9.35 7.69
C VAL A 31 -0.33 8.30 6.61
N VAL A 32 -0.14 7.02 6.95
CA VAL A 32 -0.45 5.91 6.04
C VAL A 32 -1.96 5.77 5.93
N LEU A 33 -2.45 5.81 4.68
CA LEU A 33 -3.85 5.74 4.30
C LEU A 33 -4.11 4.55 3.36
N PRO A 34 -5.27 3.86 3.44
CA PRO A 34 -5.63 2.78 2.51
C PRO A 34 -5.56 3.20 1.03
N GLU A 35 -5.85 4.46 0.74
CA GLU A 35 -5.80 5.07 -0.59
C GLU A 35 -4.42 4.95 -1.24
N MET A 36 -3.35 4.89 -0.44
CA MET A 36 -1.99 4.66 -0.96
C MET A 36 -1.86 3.26 -1.57
N CYS A 37 -2.48 2.23 -0.97
CA CYS A 37 -2.50 0.88 -1.53
C CYS A 37 -3.36 0.81 -2.79
N TYR A 38 -4.51 1.48 -2.82
CA TYR A 38 -5.35 1.56 -4.04
C TYR A 38 -4.57 2.22 -5.19
N PHE A 39 -3.87 3.31 -4.89
CA PHE A 39 -3.01 3.97 -5.86
C PHE A 39 -1.90 3.05 -6.39
N CYS A 40 -1.24 2.25 -5.54
CA CYS A 40 -0.26 1.27 -5.99
C CYS A 40 -0.89 0.20 -6.90
N PHE A 41 -2.10 -0.27 -6.61
CA PHE A 41 -2.84 -1.20 -7.47
C PHE A 41 -3.17 -0.58 -8.83
N ASP A 42 -3.66 0.65 -8.86
CA ASP A 42 -3.99 1.36 -10.11
C ASP A 42 -2.74 1.55 -10.98
N VAL A 43 -1.62 1.93 -10.36
CA VAL A 43 -0.33 2.08 -11.04
C VAL A 43 0.14 0.74 -11.63
N LEU A 44 0.10 -0.35 -10.85
CA LEU A 44 0.51 -1.67 -11.34
C LEU A 44 -0.46 -2.18 -12.42
N HIS A 45 -1.76 -1.95 -12.26
CA HIS A 45 -2.77 -2.31 -13.26
C HIS A 45 -2.50 -1.62 -14.60
N GLY A 46 -2.24 -0.31 -14.57
CA GLY A 46 -1.87 0.48 -15.74
C GLY A 46 -0.60 -0.05 -16.40
N HIS A 47 0.43 -0.37 -15.61
CA HIS A 47 1.67 -0.96 -16.11
C HIS A 47 1.43 -2.29 -16.84
N LEU A 48 0.69 -3.21 -16.23
CA LEU A 48 0.42 -4.53 -16.80
C LEU A 48 -0.42 -4.46 -18.07
N HIS A 49 -1.38 -3.54 -18.14
CA HIS A 49 -2.29 -3.41 -19.29
C HIS A 49 -1.83 -2.37 -20.32
N SER A 50 -0.64 -1.78 -20.14
CA SER A 50 -0.12 -0.68 -20.96
C SER A 50 -1.13 0.47 -21.09
N TYR A 51 -1.83 0.77 -19.99
CA TYR A 51 -2.80 1.85 -19.87
C TYR A 51 -2.19 3.03 -19.11
N GLU A 52 -2.43 4.24 -19.61
CA GLU A 52 -1.96 5.46 -18.96
C GLU A 52 -2.89 5.80 -17.79
N LEU A 53 -2.33 5.87 -16.58
CA LEU A 53 -3.11 6.25 -15.41
C LEU A 53 -3.57 7.70 -15.54
N SER A 54 -4.84 7.98 -15.20
CA SER A 54 -5.34 9.35 -15.18
C SER A 54 -4.44 10.24 -14.31
N ARG A 55 -4.18 11.48 -14.75
CA ARG A 55 -3.36 12.48 -14.03
C ARG A 55 -4.05 13.06 -12.79
N ALA A 56 -5.06 12.36 -12.26
CA ALA A 56 -5.74 12.77 -11.05
C ALA A 56 -4.74 12.82 -9.89
N ILE A 57 -4.85 13.88 -9.08
CA ILE A 57 -4.01 14.06 -7.90
C ILE A 57 -4.47 13.05 -6.84
N PRO A 58 -3.58 12.19 -6.31
CA PRO A 58 -3.95 11.26 -5.25
C PRO A 58 -4.49 11.98 -4.02
N PRO A 59 -5.52 11.46 -3.33
CA PRO A 59 -6.21 12.13 -2.23
C PRO A 59 -5.44 12.03 -0.89
N PHE A 60 -4.10 12.10 -0.93
CA PHE A 60 -3.22 12.03 0.22
C PHE A 60 -2.03 12.99 0.06
N THR A 61 -1.37 13.30 1.18
CA THR A 61 -0.24 14.24 1.19
C THR A 61 0.86 13.85 0.20
N ASN A 62 1.57 14.85 -0.33
CA ASN A 62 2.73 14.64 -1.18
C ASN A 62 4.08 14.96 -0.48
N GLU A 63 4.06 15.05 0.84
CA GLU A 63 5.27 15.17 1.64
C GLU A 63 6.27 14.02 1.36
N ALA A 64 7.54 14.27 1.67
CA ALA A 64 8.60 13.32 1.38
C ALA A 64 8.82 12.34 2.55
N TYR A 65 8.83 11.04 2.25
CA TYR A 65 9.07 9.99 3.24
C TYR A 65 9.98 8.90 2.64
N PRO A 66 10.86 8.27 3.44
CA PRO A 66 11.37 6.96 3.11
C PRO A 66 10.20 5.98 3.11
N LEU A 67 10.11 5.14 2.08
CA LEU A 67 8.95 4.29 1.87
C LEU A 67 9.30 2.95 1.24
N PHE A 68 8.47 1.95 1.50
CA PHE A 68 8.55 0.62 0.89
C PHE A 68 7.17 0.19 0.41
N VAL A 69 7.10 -0.34 -0.80
CA VAL A 69 5.90 -1.00 -1.33
C VAL A 69 6.14 -2.50 -1.35
N THR A 70 5.21 -3.25 -0.76
CA THR A 70 5.27 -4.71 -0.66
C THR A 70 4.06 -5.34 -1.33
N TRP A 71 4.32 -6.29 -2.23
CA TRP A 71 3.33 -7.18 -2.82
C TRP A 71 3.38 -8.54 -2.13
N LYS A 72 2.21 -9.10 -1.85
CA LYS A 72 2.03 -10.45 -1.32
C LYS A 72 1.00 -11.20 -2.16
N LEU A 73 1.11 -12.52 -2.27
CA LEU A 73 0.25 -13.33 -3.13
C LEU A 73 -0.58 -14.34 -2.32
N GLY A 74 -1.86 -14.43 -2.66
CA GLY A 74 -2.76 -15.47 -2.19
C GLY A 74 -3.13 -15.36 -0.71
N ARG A 75 -3.87 -16.36 -0.22
CA ARG A 75 -4.45 -16.37 1.14
C ARG A 75 -3.39 -16.36 2.24
N GLU A 76 -2.27 -17.03 2.00
CA GLU A 76 -1.13 -17.09 2.92
C GLU A 76 -0.29 -15.80 2.91
N ARG A 77 -0.60 -14.84 2.03
CA ARG A 77 0.11 -13.57 1.90
C ARG A 77 1.63 -13.77 1.74
N ARG A 78 2.02 -14.72 0.90
CA ARG A 78 3.43 -15.01 0.60
C ARG A 78 4.07 -13.78 -0.05
N LEU A 79 5.26 -13.38 0.39
CA LEU A 79 5.97 -12.25 -0.20
C LEU A 79 6.18 -12.48 -1.71
N ARG A 80 5.81 -11.49 -2.51
CA ARG A 80 5.86 -11.52 -3.98
C ARG A 80 6.69 -10.38 -4.59
N GLY A 81 7.09 -9.42 -3.75
CA GLY A 81 8.01 -8.34 -4.07
C GLY A 81 8.02 -7.30 -2.96
N CYS A 82 9.17 -6.71 -2.66
CA CYS A 82 9.28 -5.58 -1.74
C CYS A 82 10.51 -4.75 -2.07
N ILE A 83 10.29 -3.52 -2.51
CA ILE A 83 11.33 -2.53 -2.83
C ILE A 83 10.88 -1.17 -2.30
N GLY A 84 11.87 -0.36 -1.91
CA GLY A 84 11.67 0.95 -1.35
C GLY A 84 12.99 1.70 -1.21
N THR A 85 12.98 2.74 -0.39
CA THR A 85 14.13 3.60 -0.14
C THR A 85 14.16 4.08 1.30
N PHE A 86 15.37 4.25 1.82
CA PHE A 86 15.64 4.92 3.09
C PHE A 86 15.80 6.43 2.93
N SER A 87 16.00 6.93 1.70
CA SER A 87 16.05 8.36 1.41
C SER A 87 14.63 8.90 1.21
N PRO A 88 14.27 10.04 1.82
CA PRO A 88 12.96 10.65 1.60
C PRO A 88 12.70 10.95 0.12
N THR A 89 11.53 10.52 -0.36
CA THR A 89 11.02 10.85 -1.69
C THR A 89 9.57 11.31 -1.60
N SER A 90 9.15 12.18 -2.51
CA SER A 90 7.75 12.64 -2.61
C SER A 90 6.82 11.42 -2.71
N LEU A 91 5.80 11.35 -1.84
CA LEU A 91 4.93 10.18 -1.74
C LEU A 91 4.28 9.80 -3.07
N HIS A 92 3.81 10.77 -3.85
CA HIS A 92 3.12 10.49 -5.11
C HIS A 92 4.08 9.84 -6.13
N SER A 93 5.29 10.37 -6.29
CA SER A 93 6.29 9.81 -7.21
C SER A 93 6.86 8.50 -6.68
N GLY A 94 7.19 8.45 -5.39
CA GLY A 94 7.78 7.28 -4.77
C GLY A 94 6.82 6.08 -4.77
N LEU A 95 5.55 6.24 -4.39
CA LEU A 95 4.58 5.15 -4.46
C LEU A 95 4.37 4.66 -5.90
N ARG A 96 4.36 5.57 -6.88
CA ARG A 96 4.25 5.19 -8.29
C ARG A 96 5.45 4.36 -8.76
N GLU A 97 6.66 4.84 -8.46
CA GLU A 97 7.90 4.16 -8.85
C GLU A 97 8.06 2.81 -8.15
N TYR A 98 7.87 2.79 -6.83
CA TYR A 98 8.11 1.60 -6.03
C TYR A 98 6.99 0.58 -6.14
N ALA A 99 5.75 0.95 -6.51
CA ALA A 99 4.71 -0.01 -6.87
C ALA A 99 5.12 -0.89 -8.06
N VAL A 100 5.62 -0.27 -9.13
CA VAL A 100 6.07 -1.01 -10.33
C VAL A 100 7.39 -1.72 -10.05
N THR A 101 8.36 -1.04 -9.44
CA THR A 101 9.70 -1.61 -9.22
C THR A 101 9.63 -2.84 -8.30
N SER A 102 8.85 -2.80 -7.23
CA SER A 102 8.67 -3.96 -6.35
C SER A 102 7.92 -5.12 -7.03
N ALA A 103 7.07 -4.85 -8.02
CA ALA A 103 6.34 -5.89 -8.76
C ALA A 103 7.15 -6.51 -9.91
N MET A 104 8.02 -5.72 -10.54
CA MET A 104 8.61 -6.07 -11.85
C MET A 104 10.14 -6.23 -11.80
N LYS A 105 10.81 -5.67 -10.79
CA LYS A 105 12.27 -5.55 -10.74
C LYS A 105 12.90 -6.04 -9.44
N ASP A 106 12.13 -6.66 -8.55
CA ASP A 106 12.68 -7.34 -7.37
C ASP A 106 13.32 -8.66 -7.84
N SER A 107 14.66 -8.69 -7.94
CA SER A 107 15.42 -9.81 -8.50
C SER A 107 15.24 -11.16 -7.78
N ARG A 108 14.61 -11.16 -6.60
CA ARG A 108 14.29 -12.38 -5.85
C ARG A 108 13.07 -13.13 -6.43
N PHE A 109 12.30 -12.48 -7.30
CA PHE A 109 11.07 -13.03 -7.86
C PHE A 109 10.96 -12.70 -9.36
N ASP A 110 10.26 -13.54 -10.11
CA ASP A 110 9.89 -13.22 -11.50
C ASP A 110 8.92 -12.02 -11.52
N PRO A 111 8.87 -11.23 -12.61
CA PRO A 111 7.89 -10.14 -12.72
C PRO A 111 6.45 -10.64 -12.48
N ILE A 112 5.66 -9.88 -11.72
CA ILE A 112 4.25 -10.19 -11.45
C ILE A 112 3.45 -10.23 -12.75
N THR A 113 2.62 -11.28 -12.92
CA THR A 113 1.79 -11.43 -14.12
C THR A 113 0.37 -10.87 -13.95
N LYS A 114 -0.35 -10.72 -15.07
CA LYS A 114 -1.76 -10.31 -15.09
C LYS A 114 -2.66 -11.30 -14.35
N GLU A 115 -2.34 -12.59 -14.39
CA GLU A 115 -3.09 -13.66 -13.75
C GLU A 115 -2.88 -13.67 -12.23
N GLU A 116 -1.73 -13.18 -11.76
CA GLU A 116 -1.42 -13.01 -10.34
C GLU A 116 -2.11 -11.76 -9.76
N PHE A 117 -2.24 -10.70 -10.55
CA PHE A 117 -2.78 -9.40 -10.12
C PHE A 117 -4.04 -9.47 -9.22
N PRO A 118 -5.14 -10.19 -9.58
CA PRO A 118 -6.34 -10.24 -8.75
C PRO A 118 -6.16 -10.98 -7.41
N LYS A 119 -5.04 -11.67 -7.20
CA LYS A 119 -4.71 -12.44 -5.99
C LYS A 119 -3.71 -11.71 -5.10
N LEU A 120 -3.29 -10.50 -5.47
CA LEU A 120 -2.30 -9.73 -4.74
C LEU A 120 -2.90 -9.05 -3.51
N HIS A 121 -2.01 -8.80 -2.55
CA HIS A 121 -2.21 -7.89 -1.43
C HIS A 121 -1.08 -6.87 -1.45
N CYS A 122 -1.43 -5.59 -1.28
CA CYS A 122 -0.47 -4.48 -1.20
C CYS A 122 -0.29 -4.04 0.26
N SER A 123 0.92 -3.66 0.62
CA SER A 123 1.25 -2.96 1.86
C SER A 123 2.19 -1.80 1.55
N VAL A 124 1.91 -0.65 2.14
CA VAL A 124 2.76 0.55 2.10
C VAL A 124 3.31 0.79 3.49
N SER A 125 4.63 0.92 3.60
CA SER A 125 5.32 1.25 4.85
C SER A 125 6.03 2.58 4.69
N LEU A 126 5.71 3.55 5.54
CA LEU A 126 6.43 4.83 5.63
C LEU A 126 7.31 4.80 6.87
N LEU A 127 8.58 5.15 6.71
CA LEU A 127 9.50 5.26 7.84
C LEU A 127 9.47 6.68 8.37
N THR A 128 9.38 6.80 9.68
CA THR A 128 9.38 8.08 10.40
C THR A 128 10.27 7.94 11.63
N HIS A 129 11.06 8.97 11.96
CA HIS A 129 11.89 9.02 13.17
C HIS A 129 12.87 7.83 13.26
N PHE A 130 14.06 7.98 12.67
CA PHE A 130 15.16 7.04 12.90
C PHE A 130 15.75 7.29 14.30
N GLU A 131 15.96 6.24 15.09
CA GLU A 131 16.71 6.34 16.35
C GLU A 131 18.22 6.48 16.01
N GLU A 132 18.92 7.37 16.73
CA GLU A 132 20.38 7.60 16.62
C GLU A 132 21.20 6.51 17.34
#